data_AF-A0A3S2U784-F1
#
_entry.id   AF-A0A3S2U784-F1
#
_cell.length_a   1.000
_cell.length_b   1.000
_cell.length_c   1.000
_cell.angle_alpha   90.00
_cell.angle_beta   90.00
_cell.angle_gamma   90.00
#
_symmetry.space_group_name_H-M   'P 1'
#
loop_
_entity.id
_entity.type
_entity.pdbx_description
1 polymer ?
#
loop_
_entity_poly.entity_id
_entity_poly.type
_entity_poly.pdbx_seq_one_letter_code
_entity_poly.pdbx_strand_id
1 'polypeptide(L)'
;MKALVARPAPGIASLAQRLFWAWAAAVGVAAFGVLWMQTRGWWRTLIDGDPSGISLAIIALALVVTLWCGRRAWWLQAQARPGSAWRQQHSADRAATPDLAPQLLGERSHGPHETAWWFAAAAIKLGLLGTVVGFIVMATEIGQLPSFDIDQVQTLLKQMTGGMAIALYTTLVGLTANLWLGLQLLLLDRMADRIAADILAQPE
;
A
#
# COMPACT_ATOMS: atom_id res chain seq x y z
N MET A 1 -8.82 -41.16 26.89
CA MET A 1 -9.64 -40.32 25.99
C MET A 1 -9.47 -38.86 26.44
N LYS A 2 -8.45 -38.16 25.92
CA LYS A 2 -8.19 -36.75 26.24
C LYS A 2 -9.27 -35.92 25.55
N ALA A 3 -10.16 -35.32 26.33
CA ALA A 3 -11.09 -34.33 25.83
C ALA A 3 -10.29 -33.26 25.06
N LEU A 4 -10.51 -33.18 23.76
CA LEU A 4 -10.10 -32.04 22.95
C LEU A 4 -10.86 -30.84 23.52
N VAL A 5 -10.20 -30.13 24.43
CA VAL A 5 -10.62 -28.81 24.88
C VAL A 5 -10.61 -27.95 23.61
N ALA A 6 -11.79 -27.79 23.01
CA ALA A 6 -12.00 -26.86 21.93
C ALA A 6 -11.52 -25.51 22.44
N ARG A 7 -10.41 -25.01 21.87
CA ARG A 7 -9.92 -23.68 22.21
C ARG A 7 -11.08 -22.72 21.98
N PRO A 8 -11.47 -21.89 22.95
CA PRO A 8 -12.48 -20.88 22.70
C PRO A 8 -12.04 -20.10 21.47
N ALA A 9 -12.94 -19.96 20.49
CA ALA A 9 -12.67 -19.21 19.29
C ALA A 9 -12.05 -17.86 19.73
N PRO A 10 -10.88 -17.48 19.22
CA PRO A 10 -10.23 -16.24 19.63
C PRO A 10 -11.25 -15.12 19.44
N GLY A 11 -11.67 -14.47 20.54
CA GLY A 11 -12.63 -13.37 20.47
C GLY A 11 -12.13 -12.33 19.46
N ILE A 12 -13.03 -11.71 18.71
CA ILE A 12 -12.68 -10.85 17.56
C ILE A 12 -11.66 -9.77 17.93
N ALA A 13 -11.72 -9.25 19.17
CA ALA A 13 -10.73 -8.34 19.72
C ALA A 13 -9.29 -8.92 19.70
N SER A 14 -9.11 -10.19 20.05
CA SER A 14 -7.81 -10.87 20.02
C SER A 14 -7.31 -11.17 18.60
N LEU A 15 -8.24 -11.42 17.67
CA LEU A 15 -7.90 -11.62 16.26
C LEU A 15 -7.52 -10.29 15.61
N ALA A 16 -8.28 -9.23 15.87
CA ALA A 16 -7.99 -7.88 15.41
C ALA A 16 -6.62 -7.41 15.94
N GLN A 17 -6.33 -7.70 17.21
CA GLN A 17 -5.03 -7.42 17.82
C GLN A 17 -3.88 -8.16 17.11
N ARG A 18 -4.03 -9.46 16.81
CA ARG A 18 -2.99 -10.22 16.08
C ARG A 18 -2.72 -9.65 14.69
N LEU A 19 -3.77 -9.28 13.95
CA LEU A 19 -3.60 -8.70 12.61
C LEU A 19 -3.00 -7.30 12.67
N PHE A 20 -3.35 -6.49 13.67
CA PHE A 20 -2.70 -5.20 13.91
C PHE A 20 -1.19 -5.36 14.16
N TRP A 21 -0.80 -6.31 15.02
CA TRP A 21 0.63 -6.60 15.26
C TRP A 21 1.32 -7.16 14.01
N ALA A 22 0.64 -7.94 13.18
CA ALA A 22 1.18 -8.39 11.90
C ALA A 22 1.45 -7.21 10.95
N TRP A 23 0.51 -6.25 10.86
CA TRP A 23 0.71 -5.01 10.11
C TRP A 23 1.86 -4.18 10.67
N ALA A 24 1.93 -4.00 11.99
CA ALA A 24 3.00 -3.25 12.66
C ALA A 24 4.37 -3.90 12.45
N ALA A 25 4.45 -5.23 12.53
CA ALA A 25 5.66 -5.98 12.25
C ALA A 25 6.09 -5.82 10.78
N ALA A 26 5.14 -5.87 9.84
CA ALA A 26 5.44 -5.60 8.44
C ALA A 26 6.04 -4.18 8.28
N VAL A 27 5.39 -3.15 8.80
CA VAL A 27 5.93 -1.77 8.76
C VAL A 27 7.31 -1.67 9.40
N GLY A 28 7.53 -2.37 10.52
CA GLY A 28 8.85 -2.45 11.17
C GLY A 28 9.92 -3.07 10.27
N VAL A 29 9.61 -4.16 9.57
CA VAL A 29 10.51 -4.79 8.60
C VAL A 29 10.80 -3.86 7.42
N ALA A 30 9.79 -3.17 6.89
CA ALA A 30 9.99 -2.20 5.81
C ALA A 30 10.85 -1.01 6.24
N ALA A 31 10.58 -0.45 7.43
CA ALA A 31 11.37 0.64 7.99
C ALA A 31 12.82 0.20 8.23
N PHE A 32 13.03 -1.01 8.75
CA PHE A 32 14.36 -1.60 8.87
C PHE A 32 15.05 -1.74 7.51
N GLY A 33 14.33 -2.23 6.48
CA GLY A 33 14.84 -2.30 5.11
C GLY A 33 15.27 -0.94 4.56
N VAL A 34 14.47 0.11 4.79
CA VAL A 34 14.77 1.49 4.40
C VAL A 34 16.03 2.03 5.10
N LEU A 35 16.16 1.79 6.41
CA LEU A 35 17.33 2.21 7.18
C LEU A 35 18.58 1.42 6.77
N TRP A 36 18.44 0.12 6.53
CA TRP A 36 19.53 -0.72 6.02
C TRP A 36 20.00 -0.24 4.65
N MET A 37 19.06 0.11 3.77
CA MET A 37 19.33 0.68 2.45
C MET A 37 20.11 2.01 2.53
N GLN A 38 19.92 2.79 3.59
CA GLN A 38 20.69 4.00 3.88
C GLN A 38 22.16 3.70 4.18
N THR A 39 22.46 2.62 4.89
CA THR A 39 23.86 2.24 5.18
C THR A 39 24.63 1.80 3.93
N ARG A 40 23.93 1.31 2.89
CA ARG A 40 24.51 0.88 1.61
C ARG A 40 24.62 1.99 0.56
N GLY A 41 24.14 3.20 0.86
CA GLY A 41 24.17 4.33 -0.08
C GLY A 41 23.15 4.26 -1.22
N TRP A 42 22.24 3.28 -1.21
CA TRP A 42 21.30 3.06 -2.30
C TRP A 42 20.28 4.20 -2.50
N TRP A 43 20.03 5.00 -1.47
CA TRP A 43 19.23 6.22 -1.58
C TRP A 43 19.86 7.25 -2.51
N ARG A 44 21.19 7.39 -2.47
CA ARG A 44 21.91 8.29 -3.38
C ARG A 44 21.82 7.80 -4.81
N THR A 45 22.07 6.51 -5.05
CA THR A 45 21.92 5.92 -6.39
C THR A 45 20.50 5.99 -6.94
N LEU A 46 19.47 5.96 -6.09
CA LEU A 46 18.09 6.15 -6.52
C LEU A 46 17.82 7.61 -6.93
N ILE A 47 18.26 8.58 -6.11
CA ILE A 47 18.06 10.00 -6.37
C ILE A 47 18.86 10.44 -7.61
N ASP A 48 20.11 9.99 -7.71
CA ASP A 48 21.00 10.29 -8.84
C ASP A 48 20.53 9.56 -10.12
N GLY A 49 19.92 8.39 -9.97
CA GLY A 49 19.41 7.57 -11.07
C GLY A 49 18.03 7.99 -11.60
N ASP A 50 17.25 8.73 -10.80
CA ASP A 50 15.95 9.27 -11.19
C ASP A 50 15.84 10.78 -10.89
N PRO A 51 16.47 11.64 -11.70
CA PRO A 51 16.32 13.09 -11.61
C PRO A 51 14.88 13.58 -11.84
N SER A 52 13.98 12.75 -12.39
CA SER A 52 12.57 13.17 -12.60
C SER A 52 11.81 13.35 -11.28
N GLY A 53 12.29 12.73 -10.19
CA GLY A 53 11.65 12.77 -8.88
C GLY A 53 10.40 11.90 -8.75
N ILE A 54 10.03 11.13 -9.78
CA ILE A 54 8.85 10.25 -9.77
C ILE A 54 9.01 9.15 -8.71
N SER A 55 10.20 8.56 -8.58
CA SER A 55 10.48 7.54 -7.58
C SER A 55 10.26 8.06 -6.15
N LEU A 56 10.65 9.31 -5.88
CA LEU A 56 10.41 9.96 -4.58
C LEU A 56 8.92 10.21 -4.35
N ALA A 57 8.18 10.62 -5.38
CA ALA A 57 6.73 10.79 -5.29
C ALA A 57 6.02 9.45 -4.98
N ILE A 58 6.44 8.35 -5.60
CA ILE A 58 5.91 7.01 -5.32
C ILE A 58 6.22 6.60 -3.88
N ILE A 59 7.43 6.84 -3.39
CA ILE A 59 7.81 6.54 -2.00
C ILE A 59 6.97 7.36 -1.02
N ALA A 60 6.81 8.66 -1.27
CA ALA A 60 5.98 9.54 -0.44
C ALA A 60 4.52 9.06 -0.42
N LEU A 61 3.97 8.70 -1.58
CA LEU A 61 2.63 8.11 -1.69
C LEU A 61 2.52 6.83 -0.87
N ALA A 62 3.50 5.92 -1.01
CA ALA A 62 3.52 4.67 -0.26
C ALA A 62 3.55 4.89 1.25
N LEU A 63 4.35 5.84 1.73
CA LEU A 63 4.39 6.21 3.14
C LEU A 63 3.02 6.74 3.61
N VAL A 64 2.42 7.67 2.87
CA VAL A 64 1.10 8.24 3.23
C VAL A 64 0.03 7.15 3.31
N VAL A 65 -0.04 6.26 2.32
CA VAL A 65 -1.02 5.16 2.31
C VAL A 65 -0.72 4.16 3.43
N THR A 66 0.55 3.82 3.69
CA THR A 66 0.94 2.96 4.81
C THR A 66 0.53 3.58 6.16
N LEU A 67 0.76 4.87 6.39
CA LEU A 67 0.32 5.56 7.60
C LEU A 67 -1.22 5.55 7.73
N TRP A 68 -1.92 5.74 6.62
CA TRP A 68 -3.38 5.66 6.58
C TRP A 68 -3.87 4.26 6.96
N CYS A 69 -3.27 3.20 6.41
CA CYS A 69 -3.59 1.80 6.75
C CYS A 69 -3.40 1.54 8.24
N GLY A 70 -2.33 2.07 8.84
CA GLY A 70 -2.09 1.96 10.28
C GLY A 70 -3.14 2.63 11.14
N ARG A 71 -3.48 3.88 10.78
CA ARG A 71 -4.54 4.63 11.48
C ARG A 71 -5.90 3.92 11.36
N ARG A 72 -6.20 3.35 10.19
CA ARG A 72 -7.43 2.57 9.98
C ARG A 72 -7.42 1.25 10.75
N ALA A 73 -6.31 0.52 10.77
CA ALA A 73 -6.18 -0.71 11.55
C ALA A 73 -6.40 -0.43 13.05
N TRP A 74 -5.84 0.67 13.57
CA TRP A 74 -6.05 1.09 14.95
C TRP A 74 -7.52 1.46 15.23
N TRP A 75 -8.17 2.17 14.30
CA TRP A 75 -9.58 2.52 14.44
C TRP A 75 -10.49 1.28 14.37
N LEU A 76 -10.28 0.37 13.42
CA LEU A 76 -11.02 -0.88 13.31
C LEU A 76 -10.89 -1.73 14.58
N GLN A 77 -9.70 -1.75 15.20
CA GLN A 77 -9.51 -2.40 16.48
C GLN A 77 -10.35 -1.75 17.60
N ALA A 78 -10.45 -0.41 17.64
CA ALA A 78 -11.30 0.27 18.60
C ALA A 78 -12.80 -0.04 18.36
N GLN A 79 -13.21 -0.20 17.11
CA GLN A 79 -14.57 -0.56 16.70
C GLN A 79 -14.90 -2.04 16.95
N ALA A 80 -13.91 -2.92 17.01
CA ALA A 80 -14.09 -4.35 17.33
C ALA A 80 -14.37 -4.61 18.82
N ARG A 81 -14.30 -3.59 19.69
CA ARG A 81 -14.60 -3.73 21.12
C ARG A 81 -16.10 -3.95 21.35
N PRO A 82 -16.49 -4.78 22.33
CA PRO A 82 -17.89 -4.96 22.69
C PRO A 82 -18.52 -3.62 23.11
N GLY A 83 -19.68 -3.29 22.56
CA GLY A 83 -20.39 -2.03 22.80
C GLY A 83 -19.98 -0.85 21.90
N SER A 84 -19.25 -1.09 20.81
CA SER A 84 -18.82 -0.02 19.89
C SER A 84 -19.99 0.66 19.18
N ALA A 85 -19.77 1.91 18.74
CA ALA A 85 -20.72 2.69 17.96
C ALA A 85 -21.20 1.94 16.70
N TRP A 86 -20.37 1.08 16.10
CA TRP A 86 -20.74 0.27 14.94
C TRP A 86 -21.80 -0.79 15.25
N ARG A 87 -21.72 -1.47 16.41
CA ARG A 87 -22.75 -2.42 16.83
C ARG A 87 -24.07 -1.71 17.16
N GLN A 88 -23.99 -0.56 17.83
CA GLN A 88 -25.16 0.26 18.13
C GLN A 88 -25.83 0.77 16.85
N GLN A 89 -25.05 1.28 15.89
CA GLN A 89 -25.55 1.73 14.60
C GLN A 89 -26.16 0.58 13.80
N HIS A 90 -25.54 -0.61 13.80
CA HIS A 90 -26.11 -1.78 13.13
C HIS A 90 -27.43 -2.22 13.77
N SER A 91 -27.55 -2.20 15.11
CA SER A 91 -28.82 -2.48 15.78
C SER A 91 -29.91 -1.46 15.44
N ALA A 92 -29.55 -0.18 15.29
CA ALA A 92 -30.46 0.87 14.88
C ALA A 92 -30.89 0.72 13.40
N ASP A 93 -29.95 0.42 12.51
CA ASP A 93 -30.23 0.16 11.09
C ASP A 93 -31.09 -1.10 10.92
N ARG A 94 -30.86 -2.15 11.72
CA ARG A 94 -31.74 -3.32 11.74
C ARG A 94 -33.15 -2.99 12.22
N ALA A 95 -33.29 -2.11 13.21
CA ALA A 95 -34.60 -1.68 13.71
C ALA A 95 -35.35 -0.81 12.68
N ALA A 96 -34.63 0.02 11.93
CA ALA A 96 -35.22 0.90 10.92
C ALA A 96 -35.46 0.19 9.57
N THR A 97 -34.54 -0.66 9.14
CA THR A 97 -34.53 -1.27 7.80
C THR A 97 -33.82 -2.64 7.82
N PRO A 98 -34.52 -3.71 8.26
CA PRO A 98 -33.92 -5.03 8.48
C PRO A 98 -33.22 -5.62 7.24
N ASP A 99 -33.83 -5.44 6.05
CA ASP A 99 -33.34 -6.02 4.80
C ASP A 99 -32.06 -5.33 4.27
N LEU A 100 -31.88 -4.05 4.57
CA LEU A 100 -30.76 -3.23 4.09
C LEU A 100 -29.61 -3.11 5.10
N ALA A 101 -29.86 -3.36 6.39
CA ALA A 101 -28.85 -3.29 7.45
C ALA A 101 -27.53 -4.05 7.17
N PRO A 102 -27.51 -5.27 6.60
CA PRO A 102 -26.25 -5.94 6.25
C PRO A 102 -25.52 -5.27 5.07
N GLN A 103 -26.25 -4.71 4.10
CA GLN A 103 -25.66 -4.01 2.95
C GLN A 103 -25.01 -2.70 3.39
N LEU A 104 -25.71 -1.92 4.22
CA LEU A 104 -25.20 -0.67 4.81
C LEU A 104 -23.94 -0.90 5.66
N LEU A 105 -23.86 -2.04 6.37
CA LEU A 105 -22.67 -2.40 7.12
C LEU A 105 -21.48 -2.69 6.19
N GLY A 106 -21.71 -3.43 5.10
CA GLY A 106 -20.71 -3.70 4.06
C GLY A 106 -20.21 -2.43 3.37
N GLU A 107 -21.10 -1.53 2.98
CA GLU A 107 -20.70 -0.25 2.36
C GLU A 107 -19.79 0.57 3.27
N ARG A 108 -20.10 0.63 4.57
CA ARG A 108 -19.29 1.37 5.56
C ARG A 108 -17.94 0.70 5.84
N SER A 109 -17.83 -0.62 5.70
CA SER A 109 -16.55 -1.34 5.88
C SER A 109 -15.63 -1.17 4.67
N HIS A 110 -16.17 -1.28 3.46
CA HIS A 110 -15.37 -1.28 2.24
C HIS A 110 -15.08 0.10 1.65
N GLY A 111 -15.97 1.09 1.84
CA GLY A 111 -15.82 2.42 1.23
C GLY A 111 -14.45 3.08 1.47
N PRO A 112 -13.92 3.10 2.71
CA PRO A 112 -12.61 3.67 2.97
C PRO A 112 -11.47 2.89 2.29
N HIS A 113 -11.58 1.56 2.16
CA HIS A 113 -10.53 0.71 1.62
C HIS A 113 -10.39 0.84 0.10
N GLU A 114 -11.50 1.12 -0.60
CA GLU A 114 -11.51 1.34 -2.05
C GLU A 114 -10.60 2.51 -2.45
N THR A 115 -10.66 3.63 -1.70
CA THR A 115 -9.80 4.79 -1.96
C THR A 115 -8.31 4.46 -1.83
N ALA A 116 -7.95 3.62 -0.85
CA ALA A 116 -6.56 3.23 -0.64
C ALA A 116 -6.06 2.23 -1.70
N TRP A 117 -6.94 1.34 -2.17
CA TRP A 117 -6.66 0.49 -3.34
C TRP A 117 -6.43 1.29 -4.62
N TRP A 118 -7.16 2.39 -4.82
CA TRP A 118 -6.92 3.30 -5.94
C TRP A 118 -5.51 3.91 -5.87
N PHE A 119 -5.06 4.35 -4.70
CA PHE A 119 -3.71 4.89 -4.52
C PHE A 119 -2.62 3.82 -4.70
N ALA A 120 -2.86 2.58 -4.25
CA ALA A 120 -1.95 1.47 -4.54
C ALA A 120 -1.81 1.27 -6.06
N ALA A 121 -2.92 1.21 -6.79
CA ALA A 121 -2.91 1.12 -8.25
C ALA A 121 -2.27 2.34 -8.93
N ALA A 122 -2.35 3.53 -8.34
CA ALA A 122 -1.68 4.72 -8.82
C ALA A 122 -0.14 4.58 -8.76
N ALA A 123 0.42 3.87 -7.77
CA ALA A 123 1.86 3.66 -7.67
C ALA A 123 2.44 2.89 -8.89
N ILE A 124 1.73 1.87 -9.41
CA ILE A 124 2.12 1.20 -10.66
C ILE A 124 2.03 2.15 -11.85
N LYS A 125 0.93 2.91 -11.96
CA LYS A 125 0.72 3.84 -13.08
C LYS A 125 1.81 4.92 -13.11
N LEU A 126 2.23 5.40 -11.95
CA LEU A 126 3.37 6.31 -11.82
C LEU A 126 4.69 5.65 -12.22
N GLY A 127 4.89 4.38 -11.86
CA GLY A 127 6.06 3.61 -12.31
C GLY A 127 6.15 3.50 -13.84
N LEU A 128 5.03 3.17 -14.49
CA LEU A 128 4.90 3.13 -15.96
C LEU A 128 5.09 4.52 -16.60
N LEU A 129 4.56 5.57 -15.96
CA LEU A 129 4.78 6.95 -16.39
C LEU A 129 6.28 7.29 -16.35
N GLY A 130 6.99 6.85 -15.33
CA GLY A 130 8.45 7.02 -15.25
C GLY A 130 9.20 6.32 -16.39
N THR A 131 8.72 5.17 -16.88
CA THR A 131 9.25 4.53 -18.09
C THR A 131 9.10 5.43 -19.31
N VAL A 132 7.90 6.00 -19.50
CA VAL A 132 7.62 6.92 -20.62
C VAL A 132 8.51 8.17 -20.53
N VAL A 133 8.65 8.73 -19.32
CA VAL A 133 9.53 9.90 -19.08
C VAL A 133 10.99 9.56 -19.38
N GLY A 134 11.49 8.41 -18.93
CA GLY A 134 12.86 7.97 -19.23
C GLY A 134 13.12 7.84 -20.74
N PHE A 135 12.16 7.30 -21.49
CA PHE A 135 12.25 7.25 -22.95
C PHE A 135 12.19 8.62 -23.62
N ILE A 136 11.36 9.54 -23.13
CA ILE A 136 11.29 10.92 -23.63
C ILE A 136 12.63 11.64 -23.42
N VAL A 137 13.21 11.53 -22.22
CA VAL A 137 14.52 12.10 -21.91
C VAL A 137 15.58 11.52 -22.85
N MET A 138 15.63 10.19 -23.00
CA MET A 138 16.55 9.54 -23.94
C MET A 138 16.41 10.06 -25.37
N ALA A 139 15.18 10.16 -25.89
CA ALA A 139 14.92 10.62 -27.25
C ALA A 139 15.31 12.09 -27.45
N THR A 140 15.10 12.93 -26.43
CA THR A 140 15.44 14.36 -26.45
C THR A 140 16.95 14.58 -26.53
N GLU A 141 17.73 13.84 -25.74
CA GLU A 141 19.20 13.93 -25.75
C GLU A 141 19.78 13.49 -27.11
N ILE A 142 19.21 12.45 -27.72
CA ILE A 142 19.63 11.98 -29.06
C ILE A 142 19.31 13.03 -30.14
N GLY A 143 18.16 13.70 -30.05
CA GLY A 143 17.71 14.69 -31.03
C GLY A 143 18.50 16.01 -31.03
N GLN A 144 19.27 16.30 -29.99
CA GLN A 144 20.01 17.56 -29.83
C GLN A 144 21.47 17.49 -30.30
N LEU A 145 21.95 16.34 -30.76
CA LEU A 145 23.35 16.16 -31.14
C LEU A 145 23.64 16.73 -32.55
N PRO A 146 24.54 17.72 -32.70
CA PRO A 146 24.79 18.40 -33.97
C PRO A 146 25.71 17.65 -34.94
N SER A 147 26.48 16.65 -34.49
CA SER A 147 27.28 15.72 -35.31
C SER A 147 27.52 14.40 -34.55
N PHE A 148 28.10 13.39 -35.21
CA PHE A 148 28.52 12.12 -34.59
C PHE A 148 30.05 12.00 -34.65
N ASP A 149 30.77 12.86 -33.91
CA ASP A 149 32.21 12.69 -33.72
C ASP A 149 32.53 11.59 -32.70
N ILE A 150 33.72 10.98 -32.81
CA ILE A 150 34.15 9.84 -31.97
C ILE A 150 34.12 10.18 -30.47
N ASP A 151 34.42 11.43 -30.08
CA ASP A 151 34.33 11.89 -28.68
C ASP A 151 32.87 12.07 -28.19
N GLN A 152 31.92 12.29 -29.10
CA GLN A 152 30.51 12.47 -28.78
C GLN A 152 29.79 11.13 -28.57
N VAL A 153 30.31 10.03 -29.13
CA VAL A 153 29.75 8.68 -28.94
C VAL A 153 29.74 8.29 -27.46
N GLN A 154 30.79 8.62 -26.69
CA GLN A 154 30.83 8.32 -25.25
C GLN A 154 29.78 9.13 -24.47
N THR A 155 29.54 10.38 -24.87
CA THR A 155 28.52 11.25 -24.27
C THR A 155 27.11 10.74 -24.59
N LEU A 156 26.90 10.32 -25.83
CA LEU A 156 25.65 9.74 -26.31
C LEU A 156 25.31 8.45 -25.54
N LEU A 157 26.28 7.55 -25.37
CA LEU A 157 26.10 6.34 -24.57
C LEU A 157 25.75 6.66 -23.10
N LYS A 158 26.39 7.66 -22.49
CA LYS A 158 26.05 8.11 -21.12
C LYS A 158 24.63 8.64 -21.03
N GLN A 159 24.20 9.50 -21.97
CA GLN A 159 22.85 10.06 -22.01
C GLN A 159 21.77 8.99 -22.22
N MET A 160 22.02 8.02 -23.10
CA MET A 160 21.13 6.86 -23.28
C MET A 160 21.01 6.03 -22.01
N THR A 161 22.14 5.81 -21.32
CA THR A 161 22.14 5.08 -20.05
C THR A 161 21.38 5.84 -18.96
N GLY A 162 21.41 7.18 -18.98
CA GLY A 162 20.65 8.04 -18.06
C GLY A 162 19.14 7.91 -18.23
N GLY A 163 18.62 8.06 -19.44
CA GLY A 163 17.18 7.89 -19.71
C GLY A 163 16.68 6.47 -19.38
N MET A 164 17.51 5.46 -19.63
CA MET A 164 17.23 4.08 -19.26
C MET A 164 17.22 3.87 -17.72
N ALA A 165 18.14 4.51 -17.01
CA ALA A 165 18.22 4.43 -15.55
C ALA A 165 16.94 4.98 -14.90
N ILE A 166 16.45 6.14 -15.34
CA ILE A 166 15.19 6.74 -14.89
C ILE A 166 14.07 5.70 -15.01
N ALA A 167 13.89 5.13 -16.20
CA ALA A 167 12.83 4.16 -16.49
C ALA A 167 12.90 2.91 -15.60
N LEU A 168 14.10 2.35 -15.38
CA LEU A 168 14.30 1.16 -14.56
C LEU A 168 14.04 1.44 -13.07
N TYR A 169 14.58 2.54 -12.53
CA TYR A 169 14.41 2.87 -11.11
C TYR A 169 12.96 3.20 -10.78
N THR A 170 12.28 4.02 -11.58
CA THR A 170 10.86 4.36 -11.34
C THR A 170 9.96 3.13 -11.40
N THR A 171 10.23 2.22 -12.34
CA THR A 171 9.45 0.98 -12.50
C THR A 171 9.67 0.05 -11.30
N LEU A 172 10.92 -0.12 -10.87
CA LEU A 172 11.26 -0.94 -9.71
C LEU A 172 10.59 -0.42 -8.43
N VAL A 173 10.66 0.89 -8.21
CA VAL A 173 10.03 1.54 -7.05
C VAL A 173 8.51 1.43 -7.11
N GLY A 174 7.91 1.69 -8.28
CA GLY A 174 6.46 1.56 -8.50
C GLY A 174 5.92 0.16 -8.22
N LEU A 175 6.59 -0.87 -8.74
CA LEU A 175 6.20 -2.27 -8.51
C LEU A 175 6.37 -2.68 -7.04
N THR A 176 7.50 -2.30 -6.43
CA THR A 176 7.80 -2.63 -5.03
C THR A 176 6.80 -1.95 -4.10
N ALA A 177 6.52 -0.66 -4.32
CA ALA A 177 5.53 0.09 -3.55
C ALA A 177 4.13 -0.50 -3.71
N ASN A 178 3.69 -0.83 -4.91
CA ASN A 178 2.37 -1.42 -5.11
C ASN A 178 2.24 -2.80 -4.45
N LEU A 179 3.25 -3.66 -4.57
CA LEU A 179 3.21 -4.98 -3.93
C LEU A 179 3.14 -4.83 -2.40
N TRP A 180 3.92 -3.90 -1.86
CA TRP A 180 3.91 -3.56 -0.45
C TRP A 180 2.54 -3.05 0.03
N LEU A 181 1.98 -2.06 -0.66
CA LEU A 181 0.67 -1.50 -0.34
C LEU A 181 -0.46 -2.52 -0.49
N GLY A 182 -0.42 -3.32 -1.57
CA GLY A 182 -1.40 -4.39 -1.81
C GLY A 182 -1.43 -5.39 -0.67
N LEU A 183 -0.27 -5.80 -0.15
CA LEU A 183 -0.20 -6.68 1.02
C LEU A 183 -0.86 -6.05 2.27
N GLN A 184 -0.60 -4.76 2.52
CA GLN A 184 -1.20 -4.05 3.65
C GLN A 184 -2.71 -3.94 3.54
N LEU A 185 -3.21 -3.63 2.34
CA LEU A 185 -4.64 -3.50 2.07
C LEU A 185 -5.37 -4.84 2.17
N LEU A 186 -4.78 -5.91 1.64
CA LEU A 186 -5.32 -7.27 1.79
C LEU A 186 -5.47 -7.68 3.26
N LEU A 187 -4.51 -7.30 4.11
CA LEU A 187 -4.62 -7.55 5.56
C LEU A 187 -5.76 -6.72 6.17
N LEU A 188 -5.91 -5.46 5.78
CA LEU A 188 -6.95 -4.57 6.27
C LEU A 188 -8.36 -5.00 5.84
N ASP A 189 -8.53 -5.41 4.59
CA ASP A 189 -9.78 -5.98 4.05
C ASP A 189 -10.20 -7.22 4.84
N ARG A 190 -9.26 -8.14 5.07
CA ARG A 190 -9.51 -9.34 5.89
C ARG A 190 -9.90 -9.00 7.34
N MET A 191 -9.43 -7.88 7.90
CA MET A 191 -9.88 -7.42 9.22
C MET A 191 -11.32 -6.94 9.17
N ALA A 192 -11.65 -6.10 8.18
CA ALA A 192 -12.99 -5.56 8.00
C ALA A 192 -14.03 -6.66 7.80
N ASP A 193 -13.75 -7.62 6.92
CA ASP A 193 -14.65 -8.76 6.65
C ASP A 193 -14.95 -9.58 7.92
N ARG A 194 -13.91 -9.85 8.72
CA ARG A 194 -14.07 -10.63 9.96
C ARG A 194 -14.87 -9.88 11.02
N ILE A 195 -14.71 -8.55 11.10
CA ILE A 195 -15.50 -7.72 12.02
C ILE A 195 -16.96 -7.68 11.56
N ALA A 196 -17.21 -7.49 10.26
CA ALA A 196 -18.56 -7.50 9.71
C ALA A 196 -19.26 -8.86 9.93
N ALA A 197 -18.56 -9.96 9.66
CA ALA A 197 -19.09 -11.31 9.88
C ALA A 197 -19.45 -11.59 11.34
N ASP A 198 -18.68 -11.11 12.31
CA ASP A 198 -19.02 -11.24 13.74
C ASP A 198 -20.28 -10.47 14.12
N ILE A 199 -20.41 -9.24 13.62
CA ILE A 199 -21.59 -8.41 13.88
C ILE A 199 -22.84 -9.09 13.31
N LEU A 200 -22.74 -9.73 12.15
CA LEU A 200 -23.85 -10.46 11.52
C LEU A 200 -24.15 -11.79 12.21
N ALA A 201 -23.15 -12.45 12.80
CA ALA A 201 -23.27 -13.77 13.41
C ALA A 201 -23.81 -13.75 14.84
N GLN A 202 -23.85 -12.61 15.52
CA GLN A 202 -24.44 -12.49 16.86
C GLN A 202 -25.97 -12.65 16.76
N PRO A 203 -26.55 -13.76 17.28
CA PRO A 203 -27.98 -13.82 17.54
C PRO A 203 -28.29 -12.94 18.77
N GLU A 204 -29.53 -12.49 18.87
CA GLU A 204 -29.99 -11.61 19.97
C GLU A 204 -29.55 -12.04 21.37
#